data_AF-A0A5J4PLY8-F1
#
_entry.id   AF-A0A5J4PLY8-F1
#
_cell.length_a   1.000
_cell.length_b   1.000
_cell.length_c   1.000
_cell.angle_alpha   90.00
_cell.angle_beta   90.00
_cell.angle_gamma   90.00
#
_symmetry.space_group_name_H-M   'P 1'
#
loop_
_entity.id
_entity.type
_entity.pdbx_description
1 polymer ?
#
loop_
_entity_poly.entity_id
_entity_poly.type
_entity_poly.pdbx_seq_one_letter_code
_entity_poly.pdbx_strand_id
1 'polypeptide(L)'
;KKKGGGSYALSSIAVAKTEEMFEKPGRIQLDELFDDFIYHFTSDPKLQGQRILFPLPYNNLNSLSKIEKKDWQHDSLYTEEIFFSLIFDREDDMELPKDTSLTSVQMEWISPESRTIKKYCFKRIKRIWYLEAINVFAYEEGKGENFIDFFSRFSNDSLFQQKRIKRPLTFVTNDPDDDFSIIKTTLSLNQWVAFKPELPTNKISNIDYGQQNNNNSNKKIVALKGIGNGFSNTLYFQRKEGKWELYKFEDISN
;
A
#
# COMPACT_ATOMS: atom_id res chain seq x y z
N LYS A 1 12.78 -23.09 -74.44
CA LYS A 1 14.22 -23.24 -74.11
C LYS A 1 14.69 -21.95 -73.42
N LYS A 2 15.18 -22.04 -72.16
CA LYS A 2 15.96 -21.08 -71.31
C LYS A 2 15.39 -19.64 -71.12
N LYS A 3 14.91 -19.25 -69.92
CA LYS A 3 15.55 -18.91 -68.62
C LYS A 3 16.24 -17.53 -68.56
N GLY A 4 15.79 -16.72 -67.58
CA GLY A 4 16.36 -15.47 -67.06
C GLY A 4 15.18 -14.53 -66.75
N GLY A 5 14.84 -14.12 -65.53
CA GLY A 5 15.59 -13.92 -64.30
C GLY A 5 15.30 -12.48 -63.87
N GLY A 6 14.54 -12.27 -62.78
CA GLY A 6 14.23 -10.92 -62.30
C GLY A 6 12.95 -10.85 -61.44
N SER A 7 13.10 -11.19 -60.17
CA SER A 7 12.10 -11.00 -59.12
C SER A 7 12.23 -9.57 -58.57
N TYR A 8 11.14 -8.80 -58.58
CA TYR A 8 10.97 -7.66 -57.69
C TYR A 8 9.57 -7.74 -57.06
N ALA A 9 9.54 -8.35 -55.88
CA ALA A 9 8.41 -8.31 -54.97
C ALA A 9 8.26 -6.89 -54.43
N LEU A 10 7.04 -6.34 -54.54
CA LEU A 10 6.63 -5.15 -53.80
C LEU A 10 6.59 -5.51 -52.31
N SER A 11 7.47 -4.86 -51.55
CA SER A 11 7.61 -4.97 -50.11
C SER A 11 6.35 -4.47 -49.40
N SER A 12 5.53 -5.40 -48.93
CA SER A 12 4.55 -5.14 -47.88
C SER A 12 5.31 -4.79 -46.60
N ILE A 13 5.16 -3.53 -46.18
CA ILE A 13 5.74 -2.93 -44.98
C ILE A 13 5.40 -3.82 -43.78
N ALA A 14 6.45 -4.20 -43.04
CA ALA A 14 6.41 -5.06 -41.88
C ALA A 14 5.56 -4.44 -40.75
N VAL A 15 4.30 -4.85 -40.67
CA VAL A 15 3.49 -4.78 -39.44
C VAL A 15 3.59 -6.14 -38.78
N ALA A 16 4.70 -6.40 -38.08
CA ALA A 16 4.83 -7.55 -37.19
C ALA A 16 6.08 -7.39 -36.31
N LYS A 17 5.94 -6.76 -35.15
CA LYS A 17 6.77 -7.06 -33.96
C LYS A 17 6.16 -6.48 -32.68
N THR A 18 4.98 -6.96 -32.30
CA THR A 18 4.45 -6.76 -30.93
C THR A 18 3.64 -7.97 -30.46
N GLU A 19 4.00 -9.14 -30.97
CA GLU A 19 3.56 -10.44 -30.48
C GLU A 19 4.84 -11.26 -30.29
N GLU A 20 4.90 -12.09 -29.25
CA GLU A 20 6.09 -12.81 -28.75
C GLU A 20 7.02 -12.05 -27.79
N MET A 21 6.46 -11.46 -26.73
CA MET A 21 7.09 -11.60 -25.41
C MET A 21 6.40 -12.77 -24.71
N PHE A 22 6.92 -13.97 -24.94
CA PHE A 22 6.44 -15.22 -24.35
C PHE A 22 6.10 -15.06 -22.86
N GLU A 23 4.83 -15.25 -22.56
CA GLU A 23 4.27 -15.38 -21.22
C GLU A 23 4.84 -16.64 -20.57
N LYS A 24 5.82 -16.48 -19.68
CA LYS A 24 6.28 -17.59 -18.84
C LYS A 24 5.22 -17.84 -17.76
N PRO A 25 4.82 -19.09 -17.49
CA PRO A 25 3.84 -19.42 -16.44
C PRO A 25 4.15 -18.78 -15.08
N GLY A 26 5.43 -18.73 -14.70
CA GLY A 26 5.86 -18.09 -13.45
C GLY A 26 5.70 -16.57 -13.40
N ARG A 27 5.57 -15.88 -14.54
CA ARG A 27 5.25 -14.44 -14.56
C ARG A 27 3.78 -14.18 -14.29
N ILE A 28 2.88 -15.06 -14.73
CA ILE A 28 1.43 -14.92 -14.51
C ILE A 28 1.09 -15.17 -13.04
N GLN A 29 1.74 -16.14 -12.41
CA GLN A 29 1.51 -16.44 -10.99
C GLN A 29 1.92 -15.28 -10.08
N LEU A 30 2.99 -14.56 -10.42
CA LEU A 30 3.43 -13.37 -9.69
C LEU A 30 2.39 -12.23 -9.71
N ASP A 31 1.63 -12.09 -10.79
CA ASP A 31 0.67 -10.99 -10.99
C ASP A 31 -0.77 -11.34 -10.52
N GLU A 32 -0.96 -12.50 -9.89
CA GLU A 32 -2.28 -12.97 -9.42
C GLU A 32 -2.79 -12.13 -8.24
N LEU A 33 -1.98 -12.03 -7.19
CA LEU A 33 -2.18 -11.13 -6.06
C LEU A 33 -1.31 -9.89 -6.20
N PHE A 34 -1.84 -8.73 -5.79
CA PHE A 34 -1.06 -7.50 -5.83
C PHE A 34 0.11 -7.55 -4.85
N ASP A 35 -0.09 -8.09 -3.65
CA ASP A 35 0.92 -8.16 -2.58
C ASP A 35 2.18 -8.93 -3.01
N ASP A 36 2.00 -10.06 -3.70
CA ASP A 36 3.10 -10.82 -4.29
C ASP A 36 3.84 -9.99 -5.34
N PHE A 37 3.10 -9.40 -6.28
CA PHE A 37 3.67 -8.53 -7.30
C PHE A 37 4.47 -7.37 -6.69
N ILE A 38 3.89 -6.63 -5.73
CA ILE A 38 4.49 -5.40 -5.22
C ILE A 38 5.76 -5.71 -4.44
N TYR A 39 5.81 -6.81 -3.67
CA TYR A 39 7.03 -7.28 -3.00
C TYR A 39 8.18 -7.49 -3.99
N HIS A 40 7.93 -8.19 -5.09
CA HIS A 40 8.95 -8.42 -6.11
C HIS A 40 9.28 -7.15 -6.90
N PHE A 41 8.30 -6.29 -7.19
CA PHE A 41 8.50 -5.00 -7.85
C PHE A 41 9.44 -4.09 -7.04
N THR A 42 9.34 -4.11 -5.72
CA THR A 42 10.17 -3.31 -4.82
C THR A 42 11.55 -3.90 -4.58
N SER A 43 11.72 -5.22 -4.70
CA SER A 43 12.99 -5.88 -4.39
C SER A 43 13.87 -6.21 -5.60
N ASP A 44 13.32 -6.26 -6.83
CA ASP A 44 14.10 -6.55 -8.04
C ASP A 44 14.14 -5.33 -8.99
N PRO A 45 15.29 -4.63 -9.10
CA PRO A 45 15.46 -3.50 -10.00
C PRO A 45 15.19 -3.82 -11.48
N LYS A 46 15.48 -5.05 -11.93
CA LYS A 46 15.26 -5.47 -13.32
C LYS A 46 13.78 -5.67 -13.58
N LEU A 47 13.07 -6.32 -12.66
CA LEU A 47 11.63 -6.48 -12.75
C LEU A 47 10.96 -5.11 -12.70
N GLN A 48 11.35 -4.25 -11.76
CA GLN A 48 10.79 -2.92 -11.59
C GLN A 48 10.84 -2.12 -12.91
N GLY A 49 12.02 -2.05 -13.55
CA GLY A 49 12.17 -1.36 -14.83
C GLY A 49 11.38 -1.98 -16.00
N GLN A 50 10.95 -3.24 -15.91
CA GLN A 50 10.07 -3.90 -16.90
C GLN A 50 8.59 -3.66 -16.64
N ARG A 51 8.23 -3.30 -15.40
CA ARG A 51 6.86 -3.14 -14.91
C ARG A 51 6.48 -1.67 -14.75
N ILE A 52 7.21 -0.75 -15.38
CA ILE A 52 6.88 0.67 -15.44
C ILE A 52 6.53 1.03 -16.88
N LEU A 53 5.42 1.74 -17.04
CA LEU A 53 5.03 2.31 -18.34
C LEU A 53 5.77 3.62 -18.56
N PHE A 54 6.85 3.57 -19.35
CA PHE A 54 7.62 4.76 -19.73
C PHE A 54 7.11 5.41 -21.02
N PRO A 55 7.21 6.74 -21.17
CA PRO A 55 7.66 7.71 -20.16
C PRO A 55 6.61 7.84 -19.03
N LEU A 56 7.05 7.72 -17.78
CA LEU A 56 6.18 7.59 -16.61
C LEU A 56 5.63 8.98 -16.23
N PRO A 57 4.32 9.21 -16.28
CA PRO A 57 3.72 10.44 -15.77
C PRO A 57 4.08 10.67 -14.30
N TYR A 58 4.59 11.87 -14.01
CA TYR A 58 4.90 12.34 -12.66
C TYR A 58 4.21 13.68 -12.44
N ASN A 59 3.09 13.64 -11.73
CA ASN A 59 2.30 14.83 -11.44
C ASN A 59 2.58 15.24 -10.02
N ASN A 60 3.26 16.38 -9.83
CA ASN A 60 3.63 16.87 -8.52
C ASN A 60 2.92 18.19 -8.21
N LEU A 61 1.90 18.13 -7.36
CA LEU A 61 1.03 19.25 -7.02
C LEU A 61 0.46 19.86 -8.31
N ASN A 62 0.93 21.05 -8.69
CA ASN A 62 0.50 21.78 -9.88
C ASN A 62 1.44 21.60 -11.09
N SER A 63 2.50 20.78 -10.96
CA SER A 63 3.49 20.52 -12.00
C SER A 63 3.25 19.16 -12.65
N LEU A 64 3.15 19.14 -13.98
CA LEU A 64 3.05 17.93 -14.77
C LEU A 64 4.40 17.66 -15.45
N SER A 65 5.00 16.52 -15.17
CA SER A 65 6.22 16.08 -15.83
C SER A 65 6.16 14.60 -16.19
N LYS A 66 7.23 14.10 -16.81
CA LYS A 66 7.39 12.70 -17.16
C LYS A 66 8.81 12.26 -16.83
N ILE A 67 8.95 11.03 -16.31
CA ILE A 67 10.23 10.40 -16.03
C ILE A 67 10.55 9.48 -17.20
N GLU A 68 11.68 9.71 -17.86
CA GLU A 68 12.17 8.82 -18.92
C GLU A 68 12.82 7.57 -18.32
N LYS A 69 12.86 6.47 -19.08
CA LYS A 69 13.44 5.21 -18.62
C LYS A 69 14.89 5.33 -18.14
N LYS A 70 15.67 6.20 -18.80
CA LYS A 70 17.08 6.47 -18.46
C LYS A 70 17.25 7.25 -17.15
N ASP A 71 16.23 7.98 -16.73
CA ASP A 71 16.23 8.84 -15.55
C ASP A 71 15.58 8.14 -14.34
N TRP A 72 15.02 6.94 -14.55
CA TRP A 72 14.48 6.10 -13.49
C TRP A 72 15.60 5.53 -12.63
N GLN A 73 15.45 5.72 -11.32
CA GLN A 73 16.25 5.06 -10.30
C GLN A 73 15.36 4.06 -9.58
N HIS A 74 15.95 2.93 -9.18
CA HIS A 74 15.22 1.93 -8.42
C HIS A 74 14.63 2.54 -7.15
N ASP A 75 13.36 2.26 -6.89
CA ASP A 75 12.63 2.73 -5.72
C ASP A 75 12.18 1.52 -4.89
N SER A 76 12.83 1.30 -3.75
CA SER A 76 12.53 0.18 -2.84
C SER A 76 11.15 0.31 -2.17
N LEU A 77 10.47 1.46 -2.31
CA LEU A 77 9.23 1.78 -1.61
C LEU A 77 9.32 1.39 -0.13
N TYR A 78 8.47 0.46 0.33
CA TYR A 78 8.39 0.07 1.74
C TYR A 78 9.35 -1.07 2.11
N THR A 79 10.08 -1.72 1.20
CA THR A 79 10.85 -2.93 1.55
C THR A 79 12.08 -2.68 2.42
N GLU A 80 12.51 -1.42 2.54
CA GLU A 80 13.57 -1.03 3.49
C GLU A 80 13.02 -0.68 4.88
N GLU A 81 11.69 -0.59 5.03
CA GLU A 81 11.04 -0.38 6.33
C GLU A 81 10.92 -1.70 7.11
N ILE A 82 10.73 -1.60 8.43
CA ILE A 82 10.49 -2.76 9.30
C ILE A 82 9.07 -3.32 9.20
N PHE A 83 8.11 -2.45 8.86
CA PHE A 83 6.71 -2.78 8.61
C PHE A 83 6.11 -1.72 7.67
N PHE A 84 4.95 -2.02 7.09
CA PHE A 84 4.11 -1.05 6.41
C PHE A 84 2.72 -0.99 7.06
N SER A 85 2.04 0.14 6.88
CA SER A 85 0.68 0.34 7.36
C SER A 85 -0.34 0.22 6.23
N LEU A 86 -1.54 -0.24 6.59
CA LEU A 86 -2.74 -0.22 5.78
C LEU A 86 -3.85 0.47 6.57
N ILE A 87 -4.61 1.34 5.90
CA ILE A 87 -5.66 2.15 6.52
C ILE A 87 -7.03 1.77 5.94
N PHE A 88 -7.98 1.47 6.82
CA PHE A 88 -9.35 1.09 6.46
C PHE A 88 -10.39 1.85 7.30
N ASP A 89 -11.60 1.99 6.78
CA ASP A 89 -12.76 2.43 7.57
C ASP A 89 -13.52 1.27 8.23
N ARG A 90 -13.47 0.08 7.62
CA ARG A 90 -14.27 -1.10 7.97
C ARG A 90 -13.41 -2.35 8.06
N GLU A 91 -13.81 -3.27 8.95
CA GLU A 91 -13.12 -4.56 9.12
C GLU A 91 -13.29 -5.46 7.88
N ASP A 92 -14.47 -5.47 7.26
CA ASP A 92 -14.72 -6.26 6.03
C ASP A 92 -13.77 -5.89 4.87
N ASP A 93 -13.33 -4.64 4.82
CA ASP A 93 -12.42 -4.14 3.78
C ASP A 93 -10.98 -4.67 3.97
N MET A 94 -10.65 -5.25 5.14
CA MET A 94 -9.32 -5.84 5.41
C MET A 94 -9.07 -7.13 4.61
N GLU A 95 -10.09 -7.69 3.95
CA GLU A 95 -9.98 -8.85 3.06
C GLU A 95 -9.61 -8.46 1.61
N LEU A 96 -9.70 -7.17 1.25
CA LEU A 96 -9.38 -6.69 -0.10
C LEU A 96 -7.95 -6.99 -0.60
N PRO A 97 -6.90 -7.04 0.23
CA PRO A 97 -5.58 -7.47 -0.22
C PRO A 97 -5.55 -8.88 -0.85
N LYS A 98 -6.53 -9.72 -0.52
CA LYS A 98 -6.67 -11.10 -1.05
C LYS A 98 -7.50 -11.15 -2.34
N ASP A 99 -8.04 -10.02 -2.82
CA ASP A 99 -8.88 -9.97 -4.01
C ASP A 99 -8.03 -10.05 -5.29
N THR A 100 -8.06 -11.21 -5.95
CA THR A 100 -7.38 -11.48 -7.22
C THR A 100 -8.05 -10.83 -8.43
N SER A 101 -9.24 -10.25 -8.27
CA SER A 101 -9.98 -9.58 -9.33
C SER A 101 -9.53 -8.13 -9.57
N LEU A 102 -8.83 -7.53 -8.61
CA LEU A 102 -8.39 -6.13 -8.66
C LEU A 102 -7.63 -5.80 -9.94
N THR A 103 -7.90 -4.61 -10.48
CA THR A 103 -7.25 -4.10 -11.70
C THR A 103 -6.54 -2.77 -11.49
N SER A 104 -6.70 -2.15 -10.33
CA SER A 104 -6.08 -0.87 -9.98
C SER A 104 -5.82 -0.85 -8.48
N VAL A 105 -4.59 -0.51 -8.08
CA VAL A 105 -4.17 -0.38 -6.68
C VAL A 105 -3.25 0.83 -6.57
N GLN A 106 -3.27 1.55 -5.46
CA GLN A 106 -2.33 2.65 -5.23
C GLN A 106 -1.52 2.41 -3.96
N MET A 107 -0.19 2.43 -4.09
CA MET A 107 0.69 2.50 -2.92
C MET A 107 0.90 3.98 -2.58
N GLU A 108 0.74 4.35 -1.31
CA GLU A 108 0.76 5.73 -0.85
C GLU A 108 1.86 5.94 0.20
N TRP A 109 2.59 7.04 0.05
CA TRP A 109 3.36 7.65 1.14
C TRP A 109 2.65 8.91 1.61
N ILE A 110 2.14 8.88 2.84
CA ILE A 110 1.52 10.01 3.50
C ILE A 110 2.58 10.69 4.37
N SER A 111 2.82 11.98 4.14
CA SER A 111 3.79 12.80 4.86
C SER A 111 3.06 13.88 5.65
N PRO A 112 2.80 13.68 6.95
CA PRO A 112 2.03 14.63 7.76
C PRO A 112 2.68 16.00 7.88
N GLU A 113 4.01 16.07 7.95
CA GLU A 113 4.75 17.33 8.10
C GLU A 113 4.57 18.26 6.88
N SER A 114 4.72 17.71 5.67
CA SER A 114 4.55 18.46 4.41
C SER A 114 3.10 18.48 3.90
N ARG A 115 2.21 17.73 4.57
CA ARG A 115 0.80 17.52 4.20
C ARG A 115 0.60 17.03 2.78
N THR A 116 1.47 16.13 2.34
CA THR A 116 1.42 15.55 1.01
C THR A 116 1.16 14.07 1.06
N ILE A 117 0.49 13.57 0.01
CA ILE A 117 0.36 12.15 -0.28
C ILE A 117 1.01 11.92 -1.64
N LYS A 118 1.98 11.00 -1.69
CA LYS A 118 2.59 10.51 -2.93
C LYS A 118 2.00 9.14 -3.25
N LYS A 119 1.24 9.05 -4.34
CA LYS A 119 0.61 7.84 -4.88
C LYS A 119 1.43 7.25 -6.02
N TYR A 120 1.70 5.97 -5.94
CA TYR A 120 2.19 5.12 -7.03
C TYR A 120 0.98 4.36 -7.56
N CYS A 121 0.53 4.71 -8.76
CA CYS A 121 -0.69 4.16 -9.36
C CYS A 121 -0.35 2.92 -10.18
N PHE A 122 -0.80 1.76 -9.71
CA PHE A 122 -0.61 0.50 -10.39
C PHE A 122 -1.89 0.06 -11.10
N LYS A 123 -1.74 -0.47 -12.31
CA LYS A 123 -2.82 -0.98 -13.12
C LYS A 123 -2.50 -2.35 -13.68
N ARG A 124 -3.50 -3.24 -13.67
CA ARG A 124 -3.39 -4.57 -14.25
C ARG A 124 -3.85 -4.55 -15.71
N ILE A 125 -2.92 -4.75 -16.64
CA ILE A 125 -3.16 -4.78 -18.08
C ILE A 125 -2.88 -6.20 -18.57
N LYS A 126 -3.90 -6.86 -19.15
CA LYS A 126 -3.80 -8.27 -19.61
C LYS A 126 -3.19 -9.19 -18.53
N ARG A 127 -3.71 -9.12 -17.30
CA ARG A 127 -3.29 -9.90 -16.12
C ARG A 127 -1.88 -9.60 -15.60
N ILE A 128 -1.27 -8.50 -16.00
CA ILE A 128 0.06 -8.10 -15.56
C ILE A 128 -0.01 -6.72 -14.90
N TRP A 129 0.60 -6.55 -13.73
CA TRP A 129 0.66 -5.26 -13.05
C TRP A 129 1.76 -4.35 -13.60
N TYR A 130 1.42 -3.07 -13.73
CA TYR A 130 2.35 -2.02 -14.14
C TYR A 130 2.15 -0.77 -13.30
N LEU A 131 3.24 -0.09 -12.97
CA LEU A 131 3.20 1.29 -12.51
C LEU A 131 2.91 2.20 -13.71
N GLU A 132 1.77 2.90 -13.66
CA GLU A 132 1.29 3.75 -14.77
C GLU A 132 1.45 5.25 -14.50
N ALA A 133 1.52 5.68 -13.24
CA ALA A 133 1.74 7.08 -12.88
C ALA A 133 2.23 7.22 -11.44
N ILE A 134 2.86 8.36 -11.15
CA ILE A 134 3.11 8.82 -9.78
C ILE A 134 2.43 10.18 -9.62
N ASN A 135 1.60 10.32 -8.59
CA ASN A 135 0.87 11.55 -8.29
C ASN A 135 1.19 12.02 -6.88
N VAL A 136 1.60 13.28 -6.72
CA VAL A 136 1.79 13.94 -5.43
C VAL A 136 0.75 15.03 -5.32
N PHE A 137 -0.05 15.01 -4.26
CA PHE A 137 -1.05 16.04 -3.98
C PHE A 137 -1.01 16.43 -2.51
N ALA A 138 -1.45 17.65 -2.23
CA ALA A 138 -1.70 18.07 -0.86
C ALA A 138 -3.03 17.46 -0.39
N TYR A 139 -3.12 17.08 0.89
CA TYR A 139 -4.39 16.70 1.50
C TYR A 139 -4.95 17.86 2.34
N GLU A 140 -6.27 18.07 2.28
CA GLU A 140 -6.91 19.23 2.89
C GLU A 140 -7.09 19.11 4.40
N GLU A 141 -7.13 20.28 5.06
CA GLU A 141 -7.73 20.44 6.37
C GLU A 141 -9.24 20.23 6.27
N GLY A 142 -9.68 19.04 6.66
CA GLY A 142 -11.10 18.83 6.96
C GLY A 142 -11.55 19.70 8.14
N LYS A 143 -12.85 19.97 8.22
CA LYS A 143 -13.43 20.54 9.45
C LYS A 143 -13.40 19.47 10.55
N GLY A 144 -12.71 19.76 11.65
CA GLY A 144 -12.57 18.85 12.79
C GLY A 144 -11.22 18.12 12.81
N GLU A 145 -11.09 17.13 13.68
CA GLU A 145 -9.83 16.39 13.84
C GLU A 145 -9.63 15.40 12.67
N ASN A 146 -8.72 15.73 11.77
CA ASN A 146 -8.28 14.84 10.68
C ASN A 146 -7.57 13.61 11.27
N PHE A 147 -7.85 12.41 10.72
CA PHE A 147 -7.28 11.17 11.25
C PHE A 147 -5.76 11.07 11.07
N ILE A 148 -5.21 11.49 9.92
CA ILE A 148 -3.76 11.45 9.66
C ILE A 148 -3.02 12.38 10.62
N ASP A 149 -3.53 13.59 10.82
CA ASP A 149 -2.93 14.57 11.75
C ASP A 149 -3.03 14.06 13.21
N PHE A 150 -4.18 13.47 13.58
CA PHE A 150 -4.34 12.79 14.86
C PHE A 150 -3.36 11.64 15.03
N PHE A 151 -3.26 10.74 14.06
CA PHE A 151 -2.47 9.51 14.15
C PHE A 151 -0.97 9.81 14.16
N SER A 152 -0.53 10.81 13.39
CA SER A 152 0.83 11.34 13.45
C SER A 152 1.15 11.86 14.86
N ARG A 153 0.27 12.68 15.45
CA ARG A 153 0.46 13.15 16.83
C ARG A 153 0.38 12.02 17.87
N PHE A 154 -0.55 11.09 17.70
CA PHE A 154 -0.70 9.91 18.55
C PHE A 154 0.55 9.04 18.55
N SER A 155 1.27 8.97 17.43
CA SER A 155 2.50 8.18 17.29
C SER A 155 3.74 8.89 17.85
N ASN A 156 3.74 10.23 17.91
CA ASN A 156 4.90 11.04 18.30
C ASN A 156 4.81 11.70 19.70
N ASP A 157 3.62 11.84 20.29
CA ASP A 157 3.41 12.52 21.58
C ASP A 157 2.81 11.53 22.59
N SER A 158 3.67 10.97 23.46
CA SER A 158 3.27 9.98 24.47
C SER A 158 2.21 10.48 25.46
N LEU A 159 2.23 11.78 25.82
CA LEU A 159 1.25 12.35 26.74
C LEU A 159 -0.11 12.51 26.05
N PHE A 160 -0.11 12.91 24.78
CA PHE A 160 -1.32 12.93 23.96
C PHE A 160 -1.86 11.52 23.72
N GLN A 161 -0.98 10.57 23.39
CA GLN A 161 -1.33 9.16 23.17
C GLN A 161 -2.10 8.60 24.37
N GLN A 162 -1.57 8.73 25.58
CA GLN A 162 -2.22 8.23 26.80
C GLN A 162 -3.60 8.84 27.07
N LYS A 163 -3.83 10.10 26.65
CA LYS A 163 -5.14 10.79 26.77
C LYS A 163 -6.13 10.34 25.71
N ARG A 164 -5.66 9.75 24.61
CA ARG A 164 -6.45 9.33 23.45
C ARG A 164 -6.60 7.81 23.35
N ILE A 165 -6.44 7.11 24.48
CA ILE A 165 -6.72 5.68 24.59
C ILE A 165 -7.94 5.51 25.49
N LYS A 166 -8.97 4.83 24.97
CA LYS A 166 -10.15 4.43 25.74
C LYS A 166 -9.72 3.55 26.92
N ARG A 167 -10.32 3.77 28.09
CA ARG A 167 -10.03 3.00 29.30
C ARG A 167 -11.26 2.21 29.76
N PRO A 168 -11.17 0.89 29.96
CA PRO A 168 -10.02 0.04 29.60
C PRO A 168 -9.89 -0.14 28.07
N LEU A 169 -8.66 -0.38 27.58
CA LEU A 169 -8.39 -0.64 26.17
C LEU A 169 -8.70 -2.11 25.87
N THR A 170 -9.50 -2.40 24.84
CA THR A 170 -9.76 -3.80 24.44
C THR A 170 -8.51 -4.38 23.78
N PHE A 171 -8.13 -5.60 24.15
CA PHE A 171 -7.00 -6.30 23.55
C PHE A 171 -7.40 -7.70 23.09
N VAL A 172 -6.96 -8.07 21.89
CA VAL A 172 -7.20 -9.37 21.26
C VAL A 172 -5.86 -9.95 20.84
N THR A 173 -5.61 -11.22 21.13
CA THR A 173 -4.40 -11.92 20.68
C THR A 173 -4.64 -13.40 20.43
N ASN A 174 -3.74 -14.06 19.71
CA ASN A 174 -3.78 -15.52 19.50
C ASN A 174 -3.64 -16.25 20.85
N ASP A 175 -4.36 -17.35 21.01
CA ASP A 175 -4.13 -18.26 22.13
C ASP A 175 -2.90 -19.13 21.85
N PRO A 176 -1.86 -19.12 22.71
CA PRO A 176 -0.67 -19.94 22.50
C PRO A 176 -0.94 -21.44 22.64
N ASP A 177 -2.07 -21.84 23.26
CA ASP A 177 -2.43 -23.23 23.51
C ASP A 177 -3.46 -23.79 22.50
N ASP A 178 -4.09 -22.93 21.68
CA ASP A 178 -5.07 -23.31 20.64
C ASP A 178 -5.00 -22.39 19.42
N ASP A 179 -4.43 -22.92 18.33
CA ASP A 179 -4.20 -22.25 17.03
C ASP A 179 -5.46 -21.62 16.40
N PHE A 180 -6.67 -22.02 16.81
CA PHE A 180 -7.93 -21.52 16.26
C PHE A 180 -8.67 -20.53 17.16
N SER A 181 -8.15 -20.26 18.35
CA SER A 181 -8.82 -19.44 19.34
C SER A 181 -8.12 -18.10 19.57
N ILE A 182 -8.91 -17.11 19.99
CA ILE A 182 -8.43 -15.77 20.30
C ILE A 182 -8.75 -15.43 21.75
N ILE A 183 -7.77 -14.86 22.45
CA ILE A 183 -7.94 -14.34 23.79
C ILE A 183 -8.38 -12.90 23.69
N LYS A 184 -9.55 -12.59 24.26
CA LYS A 184 -10.05 -11.21 24.40
C LYS A 184 -9.95 -10.76 25.85
N THR A 185 -9.15 -9.74 26.08
CA THR A 185 -8.91 -9.14 27.39
C THR A 185 -8.90 -7.63 27.31
N THR A 186 -8.40 -6.96 28.35
CA THR A 186 -8.20 -5.52 28.36
C THR A 186 -6.83 -5.12 28.88
N LEU A 187 -6.30 -4.01 28.36
CA LEU A 187 -5.03 -3.43 28.80
C LEU A 187 -5.27 -2.14 29.60
N SER A 188 -4.51 -2.01 30.69
CA SER A 188 -4.21 -0.73 31.32
C SER A 188 -3.24 0.09 30.48
N LEU A 189 -3.05 1.38 30.81
CA LEU A 189 -2.06 2.22 30.11
C LEU A 189 -0.63 1.70 30.24
N ASN A 190 -0.25 1.20 31.42
CA ASN A 190 1.09 0.68 31.64
C ASN A 190 1.34 -0.57 30.79
N GLN A 191 0.34 -1.44 30.67
CA GLN A 191 0.42 -2.60 29.78
C GLN A 191 0.45 -2.17 28.31
N TRP A 192 -0.36 -1.19 27.91
CA TRP A 192 -0.28 -0.63 26.55
C TRP A 192 1.14 -0.13 26.22
N VAL A 193 1.77 0.62 27.12
CA VAL A 193 3.15 1.12 26.89
C VAL A 193 4.14 -0.03 26.72
N ALA A 194 3.94 -1.14 27.42
CA ALA A 194 4.81 -2.32 27.34
C ALA A 194 4.56 -3.17 26.07
N PHE A 195 3.31 -3.25 25.59
CA PHE A 195 2.91 -4.14 24.49
C PHE A 195 2.70 -3.47 23.15
N LYS A 196 2.58 -2.14 23.09
CA LYS A 196 2.32 -1.45 21.82
C LYS A 196 3.44 -1.74 20.81
N PRO A 197 3.11 -1.87 19.52
CA PRO A 197 4.14 -1.93 18.49
C PRO A 197 4.86 -0.59 18.36
N GLU A 198 5.94 -0.61 17.58
CA GLU A 198 6.46 0.61 16.99
C GLU A 198 5.40 1.23 16.07
N LEU A 199 5.27 2.57 16.13
CA LEU A 199 4.30 3.31 15.33
C LEU A 199 5.05 4.18 14.33
N PRO A 200 4.49 4.39 13.11
CA PRO A 200 5.13 5.24 12.12
C PRO A 200 5.16 6.71 12.59
N THR A 201 6.35 7.29 12.69
CA THR A 201 6.56 8.64 13.22
C THR A 201 6.67 9.72 12.14
N ASN A 202 7.31 9.39 11.01
CA ASN A 202 7.63 10.38 9.96
C ASN A 202 6.76 10.24 8.72
N LYS A 203 6.72 9.04 8.13
CA LYS A 203 5.94 8.71 6.95
C LYS A 203 5.02 7.53 7.27
N ILE A 204 3.79 7.62 6.80
CA ILE A 204 2.79 6.57 6.96
C ILE A 204 2.60 5.96 5.57
N SER A 205 2.77 4.65 5.44
CA SER A 205 2.44 3.94 4.21
C SER A 205 0.95 3.59 4.18
N ASN A 206 0.41 3.44 2.98
CA ASN A 206 -0.90 2.82 2.77
C ASN A 206 -0.87 2.08 1.43
N ILE A 207 -1.71 1.07 1.28
CA ILE A 207 -2.02 0.48 -0.02
C ILE A 207 -3.53 0.53 -0.17
N ASP A 208 -3.99 1.31 -1.14
CA ASP A 208 -5.39 1.48 -1.50
C ASP A 208 -5.77 0.44 -2.56
N TYR A 209 -6.39 -0.64 -2.09
CA TYR A 209 -7.01 -1.70 -2.89
C TYR A 209 -8.44 -1.33 -3.34
N GLY A 210 -8.90 -0.11 -3.07
CA GLY A 210 -10.29 0.33 -3.29
C GLY A 210 -11.14 0.32 -2.02
N GLN A 211 -10.54 0.12 -0.85
CA GLN A 211 -11.26 0.20 0.43
C GLN A 211 -11.86 1.59 0.67
N GLN A 212 -12.89 1.67 1.51
CA GLN A 212 -13.42 2.98 1.91
C GLN A 212 -12.40 3.72 2.79
N ASN A 213 -12.08 4.96 2.40
CA ASN A 213 -11.19 5.84 3.14
C ASN A 213 -11.78 7.27 3.21
N ASN A 214 -12.95 7.40 3.84
CA ASN A 214 -13.71 8.63 3.92
C ASN A 214 -13.23 9.53 5.07
N ASN A 215 -12.98 10.81 4.78
CA ASN A 215 -12.63 11.83 5.77
C ASN A 215 -13.70 12.04 6.85
N ASN A 216 -14.96 11.70 6.54
CA ASN A 216 -16.09 11.80 7.46
C ASN A 216 -16.33 10.52 8.27
N SER A 217 -15.54 9.46 8.06
CA SER A 217 -15.67 8.24 8.85
C SER A 217 -15.48 8.51 10.34
N ASN A 218 -16.24 7.78 11.18
CA ASN A 218 -16.06 7.78 12.63
C ASN A 218 -15.25 6.58 13.11
N LYS A 219 -14.75 5.75 12.21
CA LYS A 219 -13.89 4.60 12.51
C LYS A 219 -12.72 4.58 11.55
N LYS A 220 -11.55 4.24 12.08
CA LYS A 220 -10.35 3.98 11.30
C LYS A 220 -9.63 2.79 11.87
N ILE A 221 -9.07 1.97 11.00
CA ILE A 221 -8.30 0.79 11.35
C ILE A 221 -6.95 0.98 10.71
N VAL A 222 -5.89 0.82 11.51
CA VAL A 222 -4.51 0.82 11.04
C VAL A 222 -3.93 -0.55 11.29
N ALA A 223 -3.74 -1.31 10.22
CA ALA A 223 -3.04 -2.59 10.28
C ALA A 223 -1.56 -2.35 9.99
N LEU A 224 -0.68 -2.83 10.87
CA LEU A 224 0.77 -2.81 10.75
C LEU A 224 1.21 -4.23 10.38
N LYS A 225 1.87 -4.37 9.23
CA LYS A 225 2.27 -5.65 8.67
C LYS A 225 3.77 -5.69 8.47
N GLY A 226 4.41 -6.76 8.94
CA GLY A 226 5.82 -6.99 8.72
C GLY A 226 6.12 -7.37 7.27
N ILE A 227 7.34 -7.13 6.85
CA ILE A 227 7.79 -7.45 5.49
C ILE A 227 8.53 -8.78 5.54
N GLY A 228 7.95 -9.81 4.95
CA GLY A 228 8.54 -11.16 4.90
C GLY A 228 8.61 -11.87 6.26
N ASN A 229 7.81 -11.46 7.24
CA ASN A 229 7.72 -12.10 8.56
C ASN A 229 6.27 -12.12 9.07
N GLY A 230 6.04 -12.77 10.21
CA GLY A 230 4.72 -12.96 10.81
C GLY A 230 4.14 -11.76 11.57
N PHE A 231 4.82 -10.61 11.63
CA PHE A 231 4.36 -9.46 12.41
C PHE A 231 3.03 -8.91 11.88
N SER A 232 2.02 -8.86 12.74
CA SER A 232 0.69 -8.37 12.39
C SER A 232 -0.03 -7.77 13.59
N ASN A 233 -0.10 -6.44 13.63
CA ASN A 233 -0.75 -5.69 14.69
C ASN A 233 -1.83 -4.78 14.10
N THR A 234 -3.03 -4.77 14.68
CA THR A 234 -4.14 -3.93 14.19
C THR A 234 -4.63 -2.99 15.28
N LEU A 235 -4.67 -1.70 14.97
CA LEU A 235 -5.10 -0.62 15.85
C LEU A 235 -6.45 -0.08 15.37
N TYR A 236 -7.44 -0.09 16.26
CA TYR A 236 -8.80 0.32 15.94
C TYR A 236 -9.13 1.63 16.65
N PHE A 237 -9.44 2.64 15.85
CA PHE A 237 -9.75 3.99 16.30
C PHE A 237 -11.22 4.32 16.05
N GLN A 238 -11.77 5.13 16.94
CA GLN A 238 -13.12 5.67 16.78
C GLN A 238 -13.13 7.15 17.10
N ARG A 239 -14.04 7.88 16.46
CA ARG A 239 -14.27 9.30 16.72
C ARG A 239 -15.49 9.46 17.63
N LYS A 240 -15.27 10.02 18.83
CA LYS A 240 -16.32 10.38 19.79
C LYS A 240 -16.26 11.86 20.09
N GLU A 241 -17.40 12.53 20.02
CA GLU A 241 -17.50 13.98 20.31
C GLU A 241 -16.45 14.81 19.53
N GLY A 242 -16.20 14.42 18.28
CA GLY A 242 -15.25 15.07 17.39
C GLY A 242 -13.77 14.74 17.67
N LYS A 243 -13.46 13.83 18.59
CA LYS A 243 -12.10 13.43 18.97
C LYS A 243 -11.86 11.95 18.69
N TRP A 244 -10.74 11.64 18.04
CA TRP A 244 -10.28 10.28 17.84
C TRP A 244 -9.68 9.69 19.12
N GLU A 245 -9.97 8.41 19.37
CA GLU A 245 -9.36 7.59 20.42
C GLU A 245 -9.11 6.16 19.91
N LEU A 246 -8.03 5.53 20.40
CA LEU A 246 -7.78 4.09 20.25
C LEU A 246 -8.73 3.34 21.20
N TYR A 247 -9.47 2.36 20.69
CA TYR A 247 -10.43 1.60 21.52
C TYR A 247 -10.22 0.09 21.51
N LYS A 248 -9.52 -0.46 20.51
CA LYS A 248 -9.13 -1.86 20.43
C LYS A 248 -7.72 -1.98 19.83
N PHE A 249 -6.92 -2.88 20.38
CA PHE A 249 -5.64 -3.33 19.85
C PHE A 249 -5.73 -4.85 19.63
N GLU A 250 -5.19 -5.33 18.52
CA GLU A 250 -5.13 -6.75 18.19
C GLU A 250 -3.70 -7.11 17.78
N ASP A 251 -3.16 -8.16 18.39
CA ASP A 251 -1.85 -8.74 18.05
C ASP A 251 -2.04 -10.20 17.67
N ILE A 252 -1.99 -10.45 16.36
CA ILE A 252 -2.13 -11.78 15.75
C ILE A 252 -0.83 -12.14 15.01
N SER A 253 0.30 -11.71 15.57
CA SER A 253 1.61 -12.05 15.02
C SER A 253 1.86 -13.56 15.13
N ASN A 254 2.50 -14.13 14.11
CA ASN A 254 2.91 -15.54 14.04
C ASN A 254 4.39 -15.73 14.39
#